data_AF-A0A921BFT2-F1
#
_entry.id   AF-A0A921BFT2-F1
#
_cell.length_a   1.000
_cell.length_b   1.000
_cell.length_c   1.000
_cell.angle_alpha   90.00
_cell.angle_beta   90.00
_cell.angle_gamma   90.00
#
_symmetry.space_group_name_H-M   'P 1'
#
loop_
_entity.id
_entity.type
_entity.pdbx_description
1 polymer ?
#
loop_
_entity_poly.entity_id
_entity_poly.type
_entity_poly.pdbx_seq_one_letter_code
_entity_poly.pdbx_strand_id
1 'polypeptide(L)'
;MQKRSARYTMPAERSLGMDHAHYPYSPLPTRPALTWPSGKSLAIGALVLLEHYEWDPPADAYSLRNSSGGLIKLPAPDYVQLTHREYGHRVGVFRLLDTLERYGIPVTVAVDKLTAVHYPGSLTT
;
A
#
# COMPACT_ATOMS: atom_id res chain seq x y z
N MET A 1 -50.47 -18.26 -8.92
CA MET A 1 -49.41 -18.45 -9.93
C MET A 1 -48.20 -17.60 -9.54
N GLN A 2 -47.03 -18.26 -9.46
CA GLN A 2 -45.65 -17.81 -9.21
C GLN A 2 -45.38 -16.39 -8.62
N LYS A 3 -45.01 -16.32 -7.34
CA LYS A 3 -44.14 -15.24 -6.84
C LYS A 3 -42.74 -15.47 -7.43
N ARG A 4 -42.30 -14.59 -8.34
CA ARG A 4 -40.92 -14.56 -8.81
C ARG A 4 -40.02 -14.15 -7.64
N SER A 5 -39.33 -15.13 -7.06
CA SER A 5 -38.21 -14.89 -6.15
C SER A 5 -37.12 -14.17 -6.93
N ALA A 6 -36.93 -12.88 -6.66
CA ALA A 6 -35.76 -12.15 -7.13
C ALA A 6 -34.55 -12.78 -6.41
N ARG A 7 -33.78 -13.60 -7.14
CA ARG A 7 -32.49 -14.09 -6.65
C ARG A 7 -31.59 -12.86 -6.46
N TYR A 8 -31.39 -12.46 -5.22
CA TYR A 8 -30.35 -11.51 -4.86
C TYR A 8 -29.02 -12.08 -5.35
N THR A 9 -28.40 -11.42 -6.33
CA THR A 9 -27.10 -11.81 -6.86
C THR A 9 -26.07 -11.55 -5.77
N MET A 10 -25.81 -12.56 -4.94
CA MET A 10 -24.65 -12.53 -4.06
C MET A 10 -23.41 -12.54 -4.96
N PRO A 11 -22.49 -11.56 -4.85
CA PRO A 11 -21.34 -11.46 -5.75
C PRO A 11 -20.33 -12.61 -5.63
N ALA A 12 -20.51 -13.50 -4.64
CA ALA A 12 -19.73 -14.71 -4.46
C ALA A 12 -20.60 -15.86 -3.90
N GLU A 13 -20.25 -17.09 -4.26
CA GLU A 13 -20.83 -18.31 -3.69
C GLU A 13 -20.30 -18.47 -2.25
N ARG A 14 -21.20 -18.47 -1.26
CA ARG A 14 -20.82 -18.61 0.14
C ARG A 14 -20.58 -20.08 0.45
N SER A 15 -19.32 -20.45 0.61
CA SER A 15 -18.91 -21.77 1.09
C SER A 15 -18.08 -21.64 2.36
N LEU A 16 -17.89 -22.76 3.08
CA LEU A 16 -16.99 -22.81 4.21
C LEU A 16 -15.54 -22.76 3.69
N GLY A 17 -14.83 -21.67 3.97
CA GLY A 17 -13.43 -21.51 3.56
C GLY A 17 -13.15 -20.11 3.02
N MET A 18 -12.08 -20.01 2.23
CA MET A 18 -11.77 -18.82 1.45
C MET A 18 -12.67 -18.77 0.20
N ASP A 19 -12.98 -17.56 -0.25
CA ASP A 19 -13.71 -17.30 -1.50
C ASP A 19 -12.82 -17.38 -2.75
N HIS A 20 -11.54 -17.72 -2.58
CA HIS A 20 -10.54 -17.86 -3.64
C HIS A 20 -9.64 -19.08 -3.43
N ALA A 21 -8.88 -19.45 -4.46
CA ALA A 21 -7.94 -20.59 -4.42
C ALA A 21 -6.48 -20.23 -4.04
N HIS A 22 -6.17 -18.96 -3.77
CA HIS A 22 -4.77 -18.51 -3.59
C HIS A 22 -4.07 -19.05 -2.34
N TYR A 23 -4.80 -19.32 -1.26
CA TYR A 23 -4.25 -19.88 -0.03
C TYR A 23 -5.32 -20.65 0.76
N PRO A 24 -4.92 -21.64 1.58
CA PRO A 24 -5.85 -22.44 2.36
C PRO A 24 -6.49 -21.61 3.48
N TYR A 25 -7.73 -21.95 3.79
CA TYR A 25 -8.43 -21.38 4.93
C TYR A 25 -7.76 -21.79 6.25
N SER A 26 -7.42 -20.80 7.09
CA SER A 26 -6.75 -21.01 8.38
C SER A 26 -7.39 -20.15 9.48
N PRO A 27 -8.41 -20.65 10.19
CA PRO A 27 -9.15 -19.88 11.18
C PRO A 27 -8.45 -19.87 12.55
N LEU A 28 -8.62 -18.78 13.31
CA LEU A 28 -7.95 -18.56 14.60
C LEU A 28 -8.01 -19.74 15.59
N PRO A 29 -9.15 -20.46 15.80
CA PRO A 29 -9.19 -21.55 16.76
C PRO A 29 -8.31 -22.76 16.39
N THR A 30 -8.04 -22.98 15.10
CA THR A 30 -7.25 -24.12 14.61
C THR A 30 -5.91 -23.72 14.02
N ARG A 31 -5.63 -22.41 13.91
CA ARG A 31 -4.40 -21.89 13.32
C ARG A 31 -3.19 -22.24 14.19
N PRO A 32 -2.17 -22.92 13.65
CA PRO A 32 -0.93 -23.17 14.38
C PRO A 32 -0.27 -21.88 14.86
N ALA A 33 0.43 -21.93 15.99
CA ALA A 33 1.18 -20.79 16.49
C ALA A 33 2.32 -20.44 15.52
N LEU A 34 2.31 -19.21 15.01
CA LEU A 34 3.37 -18.71 14.14
C LEU A 34 4.60 -18.38 15.00
N THR A 35 5.72 -19.05 14.70
CA THR A 35 7.00 -18.80 15.37
C THR A 35 8.02 -18.32 14.35
N TRP A 36 8.60 -17.15 14.62
CA TRP A 36 9.65 -16.57 13.79
C TRP A 36 11.02 -17.16 14.16
N PRO A 37 12.04 -16.97 13.30
CA PRO A 37 13.41 -17.41 13.60
C PRO A 37 13.85 -17.01 15.01
N SER A 38 14.62 -17.88 15.66
CA SER A 38 15.04 -17.74 17.06
C SER A 38 13.90 -17.77 18.09
N GLY A 39 12.75 -18.37 17.76
CA GLY A 39 11.65 -18.57 18.71
C GLY A 39 10.83 -17.30 19.02
N LYS A 40 10.95 -16.25 18.19
CA LYS A 40 10.24 -14.98 18.42
C LYS A 40 8.77 -15.08 18.03
N SER A 41 7.90 -14.38 18.77
CA SER A 41 6.45 -14.32 18.50
C SER A 41 6.05 -13.19 17.54
N LEU A 42 6.93 -12.21 17.32
CA LEU A 42 6.68 -11.04 16.48
C LEU A 42 7.87 -10.75 15.57
N ALA A 43 7.57 -10.43 14.31
CA ALA A 43 8.47 -9.81 13.36
C ALA A 43 7.95 -8.42 13.01
N ILE A 44 8.85 -7.45 12.91
CA ILE A 44 8.56 -6.08 12.49
C ILE A 44 9.40 -5.82 11.24
N GLY A 45 8.77 -5.35 10.18
CA GLY A 45 9.43 -4.91 8.96
C GLY A 45 9.11 -3.46 8.67
N ALA A 46 10.13 -2.67 8.35
CA ALA A 46 9.94 -1.31 7.86
C ALA A 46 9.75 -1.36 6.34
N LEU A 47 8.63 -0.82 5.85
CA LEU A 47 8.36 -0.65 4.44
C LEU A 47 8.17 0.84 4.13
N VAL A 48 8.98 1.34 3.21
CA VAL A 48 8.89 2.72 2.72
C VAL A 48 8.29 2.69 1.34
N LEU A 49 7.16 3.38 1.17
CA LEU A 49 6.54 3.58 -0.13
C LEU A 49 7.14 4.84 -0.74
N LEU A 50 7.81 4.70 -1.88
CA LEU A 50 8.34 5.82 -2.65
C LEU A 50 7.58 5.89 -3.97
N GLU A 51 6.66 6.85 -4.04
CA GLU A 51 5.69 6.97 -5.14
C GLU A 51 5.83 8.31 -5.87
N HIS A 52 5.79 8.29 -7.19
CA HIS A 52 5.73 9.50 -8.01
C HIS A 52 4.28 10.02 -8.06
N TYR A 53 4.13 11.33 -7.92
CA TYR A 53 2.84 11.98 -8.05
C TYR A 53 2.80 12.79 -9.34
N GLU A 54 1.86 12.43 -10.22
CA GLU A 54 1.69 13.11 -11.48
C GLU A 54 1.00 14.47 -11.29
N TRP A 55 1.51 15.49 -11.98
CA TRP A 55 0.92 16.83 -11.99
C TRP A 55 -0.44 16.87 -12.67
N ASP A 56 -0.56 16.16 -13.79
CA ASP A 56 -1.77 16.04 -14.59
C ASP A 56 -2.02 14.55 -14.87
N PRO A 57 -2.73 13.85 -13.98
CA PRO A 57 -2.97 12.42 -14.14
C PRO A 57 -3.94 12.19 -15.32
N PRO A 58 -3.81 11.05 -16.04
CA PRO A 58 -4.69 10.75 -17.15
C PRO A 58 -6.17 10.64 -16.69
N ALA A 59 -7.10 10.85 -17.61
CA ALA A 59 -8.53 10.95 -17.29
C ALA A 59 -9.13 9.67 -16.66
N ASP A 60 -8.53 8.51 -16.92
CA ASP A 60 -8.86 7.21 -16.36
C ASP A 60 -8.04 6.86 -15.11
N ALA A 61 -7.19 7.77 -14.64
CA ALA A 61 -6.39 7.56 -13.44
C ALA A 61 -7.27 7.32 -12.22
N TYR A 62 -6.92 6.28 -11.48
CA TYR A 62 -7.54 6.03 -10.20
C TYR A 62 -7.05 7.05 -9.17
N SER A 63 -7.97 7.87 -8.66
CA SER A 63 -7.71 8.74 -7.52
C SER A 63 -8.47 8.23 -6.31
N LEU A 64 -7.77 8.08 -5.20
CA LEU A 64 -8.42 7.96 -3.89
C LEU A 64 -9.28 9.22 -3.66
N ARG A 65 -10.50 9.04 -3.13
CA ARG A 65 -11.41 10.15 -2.81
C ARG A 65 -10.88 11.01 -1.66
N ASN A 66 -10.13 10.38 -0.75
CA ASN A 66 -9.43 11.03 0.34
C ASN A 66 -7.94 10.76 0.13
N SER A 67 -7.13 11.81 -0.02
CA SER A 67 -5.70 11.61 -0.15
C SER A 67 -5.12 11.09 1.16
N SER A 68 -4.18 10.16 1.04
CA SER A 68 -3.37 9.65 2.14
C SER A 68 -2.70 10.80 2.90
N GLY A 69 -2.63 10.71 4.24
CA GLY A 69 -1.95 11.73 5.07
C GLY A 69 -2.83 12.88 5.57
N GLY A 70 -4.15 12.79 5.44
CA GLY A 70 -5.09 13.79 6.01
C GLY A 70 -5.19 15.08 5.19
N LEU A 71 -4.62 15.10 3.99
CA LEU A 71 -4.70 16.22 3.07
C LEU A 71 -5.98 16.10 2.22
N ILE A 72 -6.71 17.21 2.10
CA ILE A 72 -7.88 17.29 1.23
C ILE A 72 -7.40 17.39 -0.21
N LYS A 73 -8.06 16.67 -1.14
CA LYS A 73 -7.77 16.82 -2.57
C LYS A 73 -8.38 18.13 -3.08
N LEU A 74 -7.55 19.00 -3.64
CA LEU A 74 -7.96 20.26 -4.25
C LEU A 74 -8.22 20.06 -5.76
N PRO A 75 -9.02 20.95 -6.39
CA PRO A 75 -9.14 20.98 -7.85
C PRO A 75 -7.77 21.14 -8.51
N ALA A 76 -7.59 20.55 -9.68
CA ALA A 76 -6.34 20.65 -10.40
C ALA A 76 -6.04 22.12 -10.81
N PRO A 77 -4.78 22.58 -10.66
CA PRO A 77 -3.66 21.85 -10.06
C PRO A 77 -3.66 21.86 -8.51
N ASP A 78 -3.47 20.67 -7.92
CA ASP A 78 -3.37 20.50 -6.46
C ASP A 78 -1.91 20.67 -5.98
N TYR A 79 -1.51 21.94 -5.79
CA TYR A 79 -0.17 22.28 -5.32
C TYR A 79 0.16 21.71 -3.93
N VAL A 80 -0.83 21.57 -3.05
CA VAL A 80 -0.61 21.12 -1.67
C VAL A 80 -0.17 19.66 -1.67
N GLN A 81 -0.87 18.81 -2.42
CA GLN A 81 -0.48 17.40 -2.56
C GLN A 81 0.85 17.27 -3.29
N LEU A 82 1.02 17.98 -4.41
CA LEU A 82 2.24 17.86 -5.20
C LEU A 82 3.46 18.23 -4.36
N THR A 83 3.47 19.42 -3.76
CA THR A 83 4.64 19.90 -3.01
C THR A 83 4.97 19.02 -1.80
N HIS A 84 3.95 18.47 -1.13
CA HIS A 84 4.14 17.52 -0.04
C HIS A 84 4.77 16.20 -0.53
N ARG A 85 4.33 15.67 -1.68
CA ARG A 85 4.88 14.43 -2.28
C ARG A 85 6.31 14.65 -2.79
N GLU A 86 6.57 15.79 -3.43
CA GLU A 86 7.90 16.19 -3.90
C GLU A 86 8.91 16.35 -2.76
N TYR A 87 8.47 16.84 -1.61
CA TYR A 87 9.32 16.86 -0.41
C TYR A 87 9.80 15.47 -0.02
N GLY A 88 8.95 14.45 -0.18
CA GLY A 88 9.29 13.04 0.04
C GLY A 88 10.51 12.61 -0.77
N HIS A 89 10.51 12.87 -2.08
CA HIS A 89 11.62 12.52 -2.98
C HIS A 89 12.90 13.35 -2.75
N ARG A 90 12.75 14.61 -2.35
CA ARG A 90 13.89 15.54 -2.24
C ARG A 90 14.58 15.51 -0.89
N VAL A 91 13.84 15.23 0.19
CA VAL A 91 14.33 15.37 1.57
C VAL A 91 13.82 14.26 2.48
N GLY A 92 12.53 13.91 2.38
CA GLY A 92 11.87 13.01 3.32
C GLY A 92 12.45 11.61 3.32
N VAL A 93 12.69 11.03 2.14
CA VAL A 93 13.20 9.66 1.99
C VAL A 93 14.58 9.51 2.64
N PHE A 94 15.50 10.44 2.38
CA PHE A 94 16.86 10.40 2.94
C PHE A 94 16.84 10.48 4.46
N ARG A 95 16.05 11.40 5.04
CA ARG A 95 15.93 11.51 6.50
C ARG A 95 15.40 10.24 7.15
N LEU A 96 14.47 9.57 6.49
CA LEU A 96 13.87 8.36 7.00
C LEU A 96 14.85 7.17 6.90
N LEU A 97 15.56 7.05 5.78
CA LEU A 97 16.61 6.05 5.60
C LEU A 97 17.75 6.23 6.59
N ASP A 98 18.27 7.46 6.76
CA ASP A 98 19.31 7.79 7.76
C ASP A 98 18.88 7.40 9.18
N THR A 99 17.60 7.58 9.51
CA THR A 99 17.06 7.24 10.83
C THR A 99 17.01 5.73 11.02
N LEU A 100 16.52 4.99 10.02
CA LEU A 100 16.44 3.53 10.08
C LEU A 100 17.84 2.90 10.15
N GLU A 101 18.79 3.43 9.38
CA GLU A 101 20.20 3.04 9.43
C GLU A 101 20.80 3.29 10.82
N ARG A 102 20.56 4.47 11.40
CA ARG A 102 21.04 4.82 12.75
C ARG A 102 20.59 3.82 13.82
N TYR A 103 19.39 3.26 13.69
CA TYR A 103 18.85 2.27 14.61
C TYR A 103 19.10 0.81 14.17
N GLY A 104 19.81 0.60 13.06
CA GLY A 104 20.10 -0.73 12.51
C GLY A 104 18.86 -1.50 12.08
N ILE A 105 17.79 -0.79 11.68
CA ILE A 105 16.53 -1.39 11.25
C ILE A 105 16.61 -1.65 9.74
N PRO A 106 16.58 -2.91 9.27
CA PRO A 106 16.53 -3.20 7.85
C PRO A 106 15.21 -2.72 7.27
N VAL A 107 15.30 -2.00 6.15
CA VAL A 107 14.16 -1.39 5.47
C VAL A 107 14.02 -1.91 4.05
N THR A 108 12.78 -2.15 3.65
CA THR A 108 12.42 -2.40 2.27
C THR A 108 11.84 -1.12 1.69
N VAL A 109 12.35 -0.68 0.54
CA VAL A 109 11.76 0.44 -0.21
C VAL A 109 10.97 -0.14 -1.38
N ALA A 110 9.67 0.10 -1.39
CA ALA A 110 8.78 -0.23 -2.50
C ALA A 110 8.68 0.98 -3.43
N VAL A 111 9.15 0.79 -4.65
CA VAL A 111 9.31 1.84 -5.67
C VAL A 111 8.40 1.53 -6.85
N ASP A 112 7.61 2.52 -7.26
CA ASP A 112 6.79 2.38 -8.46
C ASP A 112 7.59 2.66 -9.75
N LYS A 113 7.04 2.23 -10.90
CA LYS A 113 7.70 2.38 -12.19
C LYS A 113 8.01 3.84 -12.54
N LEU A 114 7.07 4.76 -12.31
CA LEU A 114 7.24 6.18 -12.65
C LEU A 114 8.31 6.81 -11.75
N THR A 115 8.37 6.45 -10.47
CA THR A 115 9.49 6.90 -9.61
C THR A 115 10.83 6.49 -10.20
N ALA A 116 10.99 5.24 -10.64
CA ALA A 116 12.25 4.78 -11.22
C ALA A 116 12.65 5.52 -12.50
N VAL A 117 11.68 5.97 -13.29
CA VAL A 117 11.91 6.75 -14.52
C VAL A 117 12.24 8.20 -14.21
N HIS A 118 11.53 8.82 -13.27
CA HIS A 118 11.62 10.25 -13.00
C HIS A 118 12.68 10.64 -11.97
N TYR A 119 13.03 9.73 -11.05
CA TYR A 119 14.06 9.96 -10.02
C TYR A 119 15.09 8.82 -10.00
N PRO A 120 15.84 8.58 -11.10
CA PRO A 120 16.82 7.50 -11.14
C PRO A 120 17.94 7.67 -10.09
N GLY A 121 18.30 8.92 -9.76
CA GLY A 121 19.36 9.21 -8.81
C GLY A 121 19.04 8.89 -7.35
N SER A 122 17.76 8.82 -6.95
CA SER A 122 17.37 8.48 -5.57
C SER A 122 17.42 6.97 -5.29
N LEU A 123 17.63 6.14 -6.32
CA LEU A 123 17.64 4.67 -6.21
C LEU A 123 19.04 4.06 -6.11
N THR A 124 20.10 4.87 -6.29
CA THR A 124 21.48 4.38 -6.44
C THR A 124 22.40 4.71 -5.26
N THR A 125 21.89 5.33 -4.20
CA THR A 125 22.67 5.70 -3.01
C THR A 125 22.38 4.72 -1.88
#